data_AF-A0A2J1DZ27-F1
#
_entry.id   AF-A0A2J1DZ27-F1
#
_cell.length_a   1.000
_cell.length_b   1.000
_cell.length_c   1.000
_cell.angle_alpha   90.00
_cell.angle_beta   90.00
_cell.angle_gamma   90.00
#
_symmetry.space_group_name_H-M   'P 1'
#
loop_
_entity.id
_entity.type
_entity.pdbx_description
1 polymer ?
#
loop_
_entity_poly.entity_id
_entity_poly.type
_entity_poly.pdbx_seq_one_letter_code
_entity_poly.pdbx_strand_id
1 'polypeptide(L)'
;MAVKIITDSTSDIPPEMAKNMGITVIPLTVSFGNEHFLDNVTLKPDEFYRRLSLSGIYPHTTQPSPAVFKENYEKLMPQADGILVINISSKLSGTYQSALSAVTMLENISCPIEIIDSQTVSLALGLLAIKANDLAKSGKTLGEIKEAITQSLPDAQPVCFLIP
;
A
#
# COMPACT_ATOMS: atom_id res chain seq x y z
N MET A 1 -13.35 -11.86 14.41
CA MET A 1 -13.09 -10.57 13.74
C MET A 1 -12.63 -10.94 12.32
N ALA A 2 -11.90 -10.10 11.58
CA ALA A 2 -11.34 -10.50 10.29
C ALA A 2 -9.94 -9.89 10.13
N VAL A 3 -9.15 -10.46 9.22
CA VAL A 3 -7.85 -9.91 8.84
C VAL A 3 -8.04 -8.55 8.15
N LYS A 4 -7.25 -7.54 8.51
CA LYS A 4 -7.26 -6.22 7.86
C LYS A 4 -6.17 -6.13 6.82
N ILE A 5 -6.49 -5.52 5.68
CA ILE A 5 -5.55 -5.35 4.57
C ILE A 5 -5.09 -3.90 4.52
N ILE A 6 -3.77 -3.73 4.46
CA ILE A 6 -3.11 -2.46 4.22
C ILE A 6 -2.30 -2.56 2.92
N THR A 7 -2.35 -1.51 2.11
CA THR A 7 -1.44 -1.32 0.98
C THR A 7 -1.02 0.15 0.92
N ASP A 8 -0.27 0.54 -0.11
CA ASP A 8 0.12 1.93 -0.35
C ASP A 8 -0.51 2.49 -1.63
N SER A 9 -0.43 3.80 -1.84
CA SER A 9 -1.15 4.47 -2.93
C SER A 9 -0.70 4.04 -4.33
N THR A 10 0.49 3.44 -4.46
CA THR A 10 0.96 2.90 -5.75
C THR A 10 0.23 1.61 -6.16
N SER A 11 -0.70 1.11 -5.34
CA SER A 11 -1.61 0.02 -5.71
C SER A 11 -2.64 0.42 -6.76
N ASP A 12 -2.80 1.73 -7.02
CA ASP A 12 -3.76 2.31 -7.96
C ASP A 12 -5.22 1.86 -7.73
N ILE A 13 -5.55 1.41 -6.52
CA ILE A 13 -6.94 1.13 -6.14
C ILE A 13 -7.66 2.47 -6.00
N PRO A 14 -8.78 2.69 -6.71
CA PRO A 14 -9.56 3.92 -6.56
C PRO A 14 -9.98 4.15 -5.09
N PRO A 15 -9.86 5.37 -4.53
CA PRO A 15 -10.13 5.61 -3.11
C PRO A 15 -11.52 5.15 -2.62
N GLU A 16 -12.56 5.39 -3.43
CA GLU A 16 -13.92 4.95 -3.12
C GLU A 16 -14.04 3.42 -3.09
N MET A 17 -13.32 2.72 -4.00
CA MET A 17 -13.28 1.26 -4.01
C MET A 17 -12.58 0.72 -2.78
N ALA A 18 -11.39 1.24 -2.45
CA ALA A 18 -10.64 0.84 -1.25
C ALA A 18 -11.50 1.02 0.02
N LYS A 19 -12.17 2.17 0.15
CA LYS A 19 -13.08 2.48 1.26
C LYS A 19 -14.24 1.48 1.36
N ASN A 20 -14.93 1.20 0.24
CA ASN A 20 -16.04 0.24 0.21
C ASN A 20 -15.58 -1.20 0.53
N MET A 21 -14.36 -1.54 0.17
CA MET A 21 -13.78 -2.86 0.46
C MET A 21 -13.29 -3.00 1.89
N GLY A 22 -12.96 -1.88 2.56
CA GLY A 22 -12.33 -1.84 3.88
C GLY A 22 -10.81 -2.00 3.82
N ILE A 23 -10.19 -1.71 2.67
CA ILE A 23 -8.75 -1.74 2.46
C ILE A 23 -8.17 -0.38 2.86
N THR A 24 -7.17 -0.40 3.75
CA THR A 24 -6.44 0.82 4.14
C THR A 24 -5.34 1.08 3.12
N VAL A 25 -5.37 2.24 2.48
CA VAL A 25 -4.34 2.68 1.53
C VAL A 25 -3.52 3.80 2.16
N ILE A 26 -2.23 3.58 2.35
CA ILE A 26 -1.30 4.57 2.90
C ILE A 26 -0.73 5.42 1.75
N PRO A 27 -0.96 6.74 1.74
CA PRO A 27 -0.51 7.59 0.65
C PRO A 27 1.00 7.79 0.66
N LEU A 28 1.62 7.69 -0.52
CA LEU A 28 2.95 8.25 -0.77
C LEU A 28 2.87 9.78 -0.91
N THR A 29 4.01 10.43 -0.77
CA THR A 29 4.11 11.89 -0.94
C THR A 29 4.62 12.21 -2.35
N VAL A 30 3.92 13.11 -3.05
CA VAL A 30 4.36 13.73 -4.30
C VAL A 30 4.75 15.18 -4.01
N SER A 31 5.93 15.59 -4.46
CA SER A 31 6.48 16.91 -4.22
C SER A 31 6.75 17.66 -5.52
N PHE A 32 6.29 18.91 -5.61
CA PHE A 32 6.64 19.84 -6.68
C PHE A 32 7.38 21.03 -6.06
N GLY A 33 8.72 21.04 -6.17
CA GLY A 33 9.55 22.03 -5.48
C GLY A 33 9.39 21.92 -3.97
N ASN A 34 8.81 22.95 -3.33
CA ASN A 34 8.56 23.01 -1.89
C ASN A 34 7.11 22.65 -1.50
N GLU A 35 6.25 22.36 -2.49
CA GLU A 35 4.89 21.90 -2.23
C GLU A 35 4.87 20.37 -2.10
N HIS A 36 4.20 19.86 -1.06
CA HIS A 36 4.08 18.43 -0.78
C HIS A 36 2.61 18.01 -0.74
N PHE A 37 2.31 16.90 -1.39
CA PHE A 37 0.97 16.37 -1.50
C PHE A 37 0.94 14.89 -1.18
N LEU A 38 -0.17 14.44 -0.61
CA LEU A 38 -0.47 13.03 -0.42
C LEU A 38 -1.18 12.50 -1.66
N ASP A 39 -0.58 11.49 -2.28
CA ASP A 39 -1.09 10.86 -3.49
C ASP A 39 -2.52 10.34 -3.30
N ASN A 40 -3.40 10.66 -4.26
CA ASN A 40 -4.83 10.41 -4.25
C ASN A 40 -5.63 11.01 -3.06
N VAL A 41 -4.98 11.70 -2.13
CA VAL A 41 -5.61 12.34 -0.95
C VAL A 41 -5.69 13.84 -1.15
N THR A 42 -4.56 14.54 -1.23
CA THR A 42 -4.49 15.99 -1.48
C THR A 42 -4.08 16.34 -2.90
N LEU A 43 -3.62 15.36 -3.68
CA LEU A 43 -3.36 15.51 -5.12
C LEU A 43 -4.10 14.42 -5.90
N LYS A 44 -4.98 14.85 -6.81
CA LYS A 44 -5.71 13.96 -7.72
C LYS A 44 -4.96 13.82 -9.06
N PRO A 45 -5.12 12.71 -9.80
CA PRO A 45 -4.41 12.48 -11.05
C PRO A 45 -4.51 13.63 -12.07
N ASP A 46 -5.71 14.18 -12.28
CA ASP A 46 -5.92 15.31 -13.22
C ASP A 46 -5.10 16.55 -12.84
N GLU A 47 -5.04 16.87 -11.54
CA GLU A 47 -4.26 18.00 -11.04
C GLU A 47 -2.75 17.71 -11.12
N PHE A 48 -2.33 16.46 -10.89
CA PHE A 48 -0.94 16.04 -11.08
C PHE A 48 -0.49 16.27 -12.53
N TYR A 49 -1.25 15.78 -13.52
CA TYR A 49 -0.90 15.94 -14.93
C TYR A 49 -0.98 17.41 -15.38
N ARG A 50 -1.94 18.19 -14.85
CA ARG A 50 -1.99 19.64 -15.08
C ARG A 50 -0.71 20.31 -14.58
N ARG A 51 -0.25 20.01 -13.36
CA ARG A 51 0.99 20.56 -12.81
C ARG A 51 2.23 20.10 -13.57
N LEU A 52 2.29 18.83 -13.94
CA LEU A 52 3.40 18.25 -14.71
C LEU A 52 3.59 18.98 -16.05
N SER A 53 2.49 19.31 -16.74
CA SER A 53 2.54 20.00 -18.03
C SER A 53 2.84 21.50 -17.93
N LEU A 54 2.46 22.17 -16.83
CA LEU A 54 2.48 23.63 -16.73
C LEU A 54 3.58 24.20 -15.84
N SER A 55 4.05 23.47 -14.83
CA SER A 55 4.92 24.05 -13.78
C SER A 55 6.38 24.22 -14.19
N GLY A 56 6.85 23.45 -15.18
CA GLY A 56 8.27 23.32 -15.50
C GLY A 56 9.11 22.68 -14.38
N ILE A 57 8.47 22.26 -13.28
CA ILE A 57 9.10 21.61 -12.13
C ILE A 57 8.74 20.12 -12.21
N TYR A 58 9.76 19.28 -12.30
CA TYR A 58 9.55 17.84 -12.27
C TYR A 58 9.21 17.37 -10.86
N PRO A 59 8.23 16.47 -10.72
CA PRO A 59 7.84 15.95 -9.42
C PRO A 59 8.91 14.99 -8.87
N HIS A 60 9.00 14.94 -7.54
CA HIS A 60 9.70 13.90 -6.81
C HIS A 60 8.72 13.17 -5.89
N THR A 61 8.98 11.89 -5.63
CA THR A 61 8.16 11.08 -4.73
C THR A 61 8.95 10.69 -3.48
N THR A 62 8.25 10.51 -2.38
CA THR A 62 8.82 10.00 -1.12
C THR A 62 7.90 8.93 -0.54
N GLN A 63 8.51 7.87 -0.01
CA GLN A 63 7.80 6.81 0.71
C GLN A 63 7.15 7.34 2.00
N PRO A 64 6.11 6.67 2.53
CA PRO A 64 5.56 6.99 3.84
C PRO A 64 6.60 6.68 4.93
N SER A 65 6.60 7.46 6.01
CA SER A 65 7.51 7.19 7.13
C SER A 65 7.07 5.97 7.95
N PRO A 66 7.97 5.31 8.69
CA PRO A 66 7.59 4.26 9.63
C PRO A 66 6.53 4.69 10.65
N ALA A 67 6.52 5.97 11.06
CA ALA A 67 5.51 6.51 11.97
C ALA A 67 4.09 6.45 11.39
N VAL A 68 3.93 6.73 10.09
CA VAL A 68 2.62 6.64 9.41
C VAL A 68 2.09 5.21 9.40
N PHE A 69 2.96 4.22 9.15
CA PHE A 69 2.58 2.81 9.24
C PHE A 69 2.22 2.41 10.67
N LYS A 70 3.03 2.81 11.65
CA LYS A 70 2.79 2.55 13.08
C LYS A 70 1.41 3.04 13.52
N GLU A 71 1.05 4.28 13.18
CA GLU A 71 -0.26 4.85 13.50
C GLU A 71 -1.41 4.02 12.90
N ASN A 72 -1.25 3.53 11.66
CA ASN A 72 -2.25 2.68 11.03
C ASN A 72 -2.34 1.30 11.69
N TYR A 73 -1.21 0.70 12.09
CA TYR A 73 -1.19 -0.56 12.82
C TYR A 73 -1.88 -0.43 14.18
N GLU A 74 -1.54 0.59 14.97
CA GLU A 74 -2.14 0.87 16.27
C GLU A 74 -3.64 1.13 16.17
N LYS A 75 -4.08 1.82 15.13
CA LYS A 75 -5.49 2.06 14.87
C LYS A 75 -6.26 0.78 14.53
N LEU A 76 -5.64 -0.20 13.85
CA LEU A 76 -6.33 -1.37 13.32
C LEU A 76 -6.25 -2.61 14.22
N MET A 77 -5.13 -2.78 14.95
CA MET A 77 -4.84 -3.92 15.81
C MET A 77 -5.97 -4.25 16.82
N PRO A 78 -6.62 -3.28 17.48
CA PRO A 78 -7.68 -3.58 18.46
C PRO A 78 -8.93 -4.23 17.87
N GLN A 79 -9.14 -4.13 16.55
CA GLN A 79 -10.32 -4.67 15.85
C GLN A 79 -9.97 -5.69 14.75
N ALA A 80 -8.76 -6.25 14.75
CA ALA A 80 -8.28 -7.20 13.74
C ALA A 80 -7.82 -8.52 14.38
N ASP A 81 -8.11 -9.65 13.73
CA ASP A 81 -7.49 -10.94 14.09
C ASP A 81 -6.05 -11.06 13.55
N GLY A 82 -5.68 -10.15 12.64
CA GLY A 82 -4.37 -10.01 12.04
C GLY A 82 -4.35 -8.88 11.03
N ILE A 83 -3.17 -8.37 10.71
CA ILE A 83 -2.97 -7.34 9.68
C ILE A 83 -2.05 -7.91 8.61
N LEU A 84 -2.48 -7.84 7.35
CA LEU A 84 -1.63 -8.11 6.21
C LEU A 84 -1.33 -6.80 5.47
N VAL A 85 -0.05 -6.50 5.32
CA VAL A 85 0.44 -5.33 4.58
C VAL A 85 1.08 -5.81 3.28
N ILE A 86 0.64 -5.26 2.15
CA ILE A 86 1.20 -5.59 0.83
C ILE A 86 1.66 -4.28 0.19
N ASN A 87 2.96 -4.13 0.01
CA ASN A 87 3.55 -2.89 -0.48
C ASN A 87 4.12 -3.03 -1.89
N ILE A 88 4.32 -1.89 -2.55
CA ILE A 88 5.16 -1.78 -3.74
C ILE A 88 6.48 -2.52 -3.59
N SER A 89 6.96 -3.06 -4.72
CA SER A 89 8.27 -3.67 -4.87
C SER A 89 9.36 -2.92 -4.09
N SER A 90 10.08 -3.64 -3.24
CA SER A 90 11.23 -3.10 -2.50
C SER A 90 12.35 -2.59 -3.42
N LYS A 91 12.37 -3.04 -4.69
CA LYS A 91 13.31 -2.55 -5.72
C LYS A 91 12.93 -1.18 -6.29
N LEU A 92 11.68 -0.75 -6.12
CA LEU A 92 11.17 0.53 -6.62
C LEU A 92 11.09 1.60 -5.53
N SER A 93 10.89 1.19 -4.27
CA SER A 93 10.66 2.13 -3.18
C SER A 93 11.05 1.55 -1.82
N GLY A 94 11.47 2.43 -0.89
CA GLY A 94 11.71 2.08 0.51
C GLY A 94 10.44 1.83 1.33
N THR A 95 9.26 1.90 0.73
CA THR A 95 7.96 1.76 1.43
C THR A 95 7.85 0.44 2.20
N TYR A 96 8.26 -0.69 1.59
CA TYR A 96 8.31 -1.99 2.27
C TYR A 96 9.21 -1.97 3.52
N GLN A 97 10.38 -1.32 3.42
CA GLN A 97 11.29 -1.20 4.56
C GLN A 97 10.70 -0.30 5.66
N SER A 98 10.01 0.78 5.29
CA SER A 98 9.31 1.64 6.25
C SER A 98 8.21 0.89 7.00
N ALA A 99 7.45 0.04 6.30
CA ALA A 99 6.44 -0.82 6.89
C ALA A 99 7.04 -1.82 7.89
N LEU A 100 8.18 -2.44 7.58
CA LEU A 100 8.91 -3.34 8.49
C LEU A 100 9.42 -2.59 9.73
N SER A 101 10.05 -1.44 9.53
CA SER A 101 10.56 -0.62 10.64
C SER A 101 9.45 -0.20 11.60
N ALA A 102 8.25 0.09 11.09
CA ALA A 102 7.11 0.42 11.92
C ALA A 102 6.72 -0.68 12.92
N VAL A 103 6.87 -1.96 12.55
CA VAL A 103 6.61 -3.09 13.48
C VAL A 103 7.58 -3.05 14.66
N THR A 104 8.85 -2.71 14.42
CA THR A 104 9.87 -2.61 15.48
C THR A 104 9.63 -1.45 16.45
N MET A 105 8.79 -0.49 16.06
CA MET A 105 8.41 0.68 16.88
C MET A 105 7.14 0.45 17.70
N LEU A 106 6.48 -0.71 17.58
CA LEU A 106 5.28 -1.04 18.34
C LEU A 106 5.62 -1.54 19.74
N GLU A 107 4.90 -1.03 20.74
CA GLU A 107 5.07 -1.42 22.15
C GLU A 107 4.00 -2.43 22.59
N ASN A 108 2.76 -2.28 22.13
CA ASN A 108 1.59 -3.07 22.57
C ASN A 108 0.95 -3.81 21.39
N ILE A 109 1.54 -4.94 20.99
CA ILE A 109 1.07 -5.72 19.84
C ILE A 109 -0.07 -6.65 20.29
N SER A 110 -1.30 -6.39 19.85
CA SER A 110 -2.49 -7.20 20.20
C SER A 110 -2.96 -8.17 19.11
N CYS A 111 -2.42 -8.08 17.88
CA CYS A 111 -2.66 -9.05 16.82
C CYS A 111 -1.40 -9.22 15.95
N PRO A 112 -1.23 -10.36 15.24
CA PRO A 112 -0.11 -10.55 14.34
C PRO A 112 -0.16 -9.58 13.15
N ILE A 113 1.03 -9.16 12.69
CA ILE A 113 1.21 -8.30 11.51
C ILE A 113 2.19 -8.98 10.57
N GLU A 114 1.79 -9.15 9.32
CA GLU A 114 2.60 -9.74 8.26
C GLU A 114 2.76 -8.75 7.12
N ILE A 115 3.98 -8.65 6.57
CA ILE A 115 4.32 -7.68 5.54
C ILE A 115 4.89 -8.42 4.33
N ILE A 116 4.34 -8.14 3.16
CA ILE A 116 4.71 -8.75 1.88
C ILE A 116 5.31 -7.68 0.96
N ASP A 117 6.53 -7.95 0.49
CA ASP A 117 7.08 -7.29 -0.70
C ASP A 117 6.39 -7.87 -1.94
N SER A 118 5.54 -7.08 -2.59
CA SER A 118 4.77 -7.56 -3.74
C SER A 118 5.61 -7.83 -4.98
N GLN A 119 6.83 -7.29 -5.04
CA GLN A 119 7.70 -7.29 -6.22
C GLN A 119 7.07 -6.67 -7.47
N THR A 120 5.95 -5.94 -7.33
CA THR A 120 5.24 -5.29 -8.41
C THR A 120 4.76 -3.89 -8.00
N VAL A 121 4.00 -3.23 -8.87
CA VAL A 121 3.45 -1.87 -8.67
C VAL A 121 2.15 -1.73 -9.47
N SER A 122 1.44 -0.63 -9.25
CA SER A 122 0.21 -0.27 -9.96
C SER A 122 -0.87 -1.33 -9.76
N LEU A 123 -1.73 -1.53 -10.75
CA LEU A 123 -2.89 -2.40 -10.65
C LEU A 123 -2.53 -3.85 -10.30
N ALA A 124 -1.32 -4.33 -10.63
CA ALA A 124 -0.87 -5.65 -10.20
C ALA A 124 -0.76 -5.76 -8.67
N LEU A 125 -0.24 -4.71 -8.00
CA LEU A 125 -0.26 -4.60 -6.54
C LEU A 125 -1.70 -4.47 -6.03
N GLY A 126 -2.53 -3.64 -6.67
CA GLY A 126 -3.94 -3.48 -6.32
C GLY A 126 -4.73 -4.79 -6.34
N LEU A 127 -4.53 -5.62 -7.37
CA LEU A 127 -5.18 -6.93 -7.50
C LEU A 127 -4.77 -7.90 -6.38
N LEU A 128 -3.52 -7.87 -5.92
CA LEU A 128 -3.08 -8.66 -4.77
C LEU A 128 -3.79 -8.22 -3.48
N ALA A 129 -3.91 -6.90 -3.25
CA ALA A 129 -4.62 -6.38 -2.07
C ALA A 129 -6.13 -6.67 -2.12
N ILE A 130 -6.75 -6.57 -3.29
CA ILE A 130 -8.16 -6.94 -3.51
C ILE A 130 -8.37 -8.43 -3.21
N LYS A 131 -7.53 -9.32 -3.79
CA LYS A 131 -7.59 -10.77 -3.53
C LYS A 131 -7.42 -11.08 -2.04
N ALA A 132 -6.47 -10.42 -1.37
CA ALA A 132 -6.25 -10.61 0.06
C ALA A 132 -7.48 -10.23 0.89
N ASN A 133 -8.15 -9.14 0.53
CA ASN A 133 -9.36 -8.67 1.19
C ASN A 133 -10.54 -9.61 0.98
N ASP A 134 -10.70 -10.17 -0.22
CA ASP A 134 -11.76 -11.15 -0.51
C ASP A 134 -11.56 -12.43 0.31
N LEU A 135 -10.31 -12.90 0.43
CA LEU A 135 -9.97 -14.04 1.30
C LEU A 135 -10.25 -13.71 2.77
N ALA A 136 -9.88 -12.52 3.25
CA ALA A 136 -10.19 -12.07 4.61
C ALA A 136 -11.70 -12.03 4.88
N LYS A 137 -12.51 -11.53 3.92
CA LYS A 137 -13.97 -11.53 4.00
C LYS A 137 -14.58 -12.94 4.01
N SER A 138 -13.92 -13.91 3.38
CA SER A 138 -14.31 -15.32 3.42
C SER A 138 -13.93 -16.04 4.72
N GLY A 139 -13.32 -15.34 5.68
CA GLY A 139 -12.96 -15.89 7.00
C GLY A 139 -11.64 -16.65 7.02
N LYS A 140 -10.79 -16.47 6.01
CA LYS A 140 -9.44 -17.07 5.99
C LYS A 140 -8.54 -16.44 7.06
N THR A 141 -7.67 -17.27 7.62
CA THR A 141 -6.66 -16.84 8.61
C THR A 141 -5.55 -16.02 7.96
N LEU A 142 -4.81 -15.23 8.76
CA LEU A 142 -3.68 -14.44 8.26
C LEU A 142 -2.64 -15.30 7.52
N GLY A 143 -2.35 -16.50 8.05
CA GLY A 143 -1.41 -17.45 7.43
C GLY A 143 -1.88 -17.93 6.06
N GLU A 144 -3.15 -18.35 5.94
CA GLU A 144 -3.73 -18.80 4.67
C GLU A 144 -3.74 -17.67 3.62
N ILE A 145 -4.07 -16.44 4.04
CA ILE A 145 -4.08 -15.28 3.13
C ILE A 145 -2.65 -14.98 2.67
N LYS A 146 -1.69 -14.92 3.60
CA LYS A 146 -0.27 -14.70 3.29
C LYS A 146 0.24 -15.72 2.28
N GLU A 147 0.00 -17.01 2.53
CA GLU A 147 0.41 -18.08 1.62
C GLU A 147 -0.20 -17.92 0.22
N ALA A 148 -1.51 -17.66 0.15
CA ALA A 148 -2.20 -17.47 -1.12
C ALA A 148 -1.67 -16.25 -1.90
N ILE A 149 -1.33 -15.15 -1.21
CA ILE A 149 -0.73 -13.97 -1.83
C ILE A 149 0.72 -14.24 -2.27
N THR A 150 1.53 -14.92 -1.45
CA THR A 150 2.89 -15.31 -1.80
C THR A 150 2.91 -16.19 -3.06
N GLN A 151 1.97 -17.13 -3.20
CA GLN A 151 1.81 -17.94 -4.42
C GLN A 151 1.31 -17.16 -5.64
N SER A 152 0.72 -15.98 -5.42
CA SER A 152 0.23 -15.09 -6.48
C SER A 152 1.23 -14.01 -6.86
N LEU A 153 2.36 -13.93 -6.17
CA LEU A 153 3.41 -12.98 -6.53
C LEU A 153 3.86 -13.28 -7.96
N PRO A 154 4.21 -12.24 -8.73
CA PRO A 154 4.68 -12.45 -10.09
C PRO A 154 5.89 -13.39 -10.07
N ASP A 155 5.75 -14.55 -10.69
CA ASP A 155 6.89 -15.28 -11.23
C ASP A 155 7.51 -14.44 -12.38
N ALA A 156 8.47 -14.99 -13.11
CA ALA A 156 9.23 -14.31 -14.18
C ALA A 156 8.40 -13.73 -15.36
N GLN A 157 7.08 -13.53 -15.24
CA GLN A 157 6.23 -12.83 -16.19
C GLN A 157 6.25 -11.31 -15.92
N PRO A 158 6.88 -10.52 -16.81
CA PRO A 158 6.95 -9.07 -16.63
C PRO A 158 5.58 -8.42 -16.86
N VAL A 159 5.21 -7.48 -15.98
CA VAL A 159 4.19 -6.48 -16.30
C VAL A 159 4.84 -5.42 -17.18
N CYS A 160 4.43 -5.35 -18.43
CA CYS A 160 4.99 -4.40 -19.41
C CYS A 160 4.09 -3.18 -19.56
N PHE A 161 4.69 -2.00 -19.61
CA PHE A 161 4.03 -0.75 -19.97
C PHE A 161 4.88 -0.02 -21.01
N LEU A 162 4.24 0.82 -21.81
CA LEU A 162 4.87 1.64 -22.82
C LEU A 162 4.66 3.10 -22.45
N ILE A 163 5.77 3.85 -22.34
CA ILE A 163 5.74 5.30 -22.23
C ILE A 163 6.13 5.84 -23.62
N PRO A 164 5.21 6.50 -24.34
CA PRO A 164 5.46 7.04 -25.67
C PRO A 164 6.46 8.21 -25.68
#